data_AF-A0A0W8BXW5-F1
#
_entry.id   AF-A0A0W8BXW5-F1
#
_cell.length_a   1.000
_cell.length_b   1.000
_cell.length_c   1.000
_cell.angle_alpha   90.00
_cell.angle_beta   90.00
_cell.angle_gamma   90.00
#
_symmetry.space_group_name_H-M   'P 1'
#
loop_
_entity.id
_entity.type
_entity.pdbx_description
1 polymer ?
#
loop_
_entity_poly.entity_id
_entity_poly.type
_entity_poly.pdbx_seq_one_letter_code
_entity_poly.pdbx_strand_id
1 'polypeptide(L)'
;MLLRQEAPVSKAKGEKPRRDKDMTDCIALVEGQRDEENRVVLVSQAVHMNEDLYVPKSLLKRRSNFVLHTDLYDGHFYFFSHWVLDLLQEKKYIASIKADLIPHLVRRQFRGKEALPESVRSKATSKQELAASLSLSEEKHDPEDLVRCFAYVLPSNAYCERADTIPAYRAMDEEVGSRLRIKRSGSVSN
;
A
#
# COMPACT_ATOMS: atom_id res chain seq x y z
N MET A 1 -0.32 -3.60 1.10
CA MET A 1 -0.51 -2.37 1.91
C MET A 1 -1.98 -2.07 1.99
N LEU A 2 -2.47 -1.52 3.09
CA LEU A 2 -3.87 -1.17 3.24
C LEU A 2 -4.02 0.35 3.04
N LEU A 3 -4.89 0.72 2.10
CA LEU A 3 -5.11 2.09 1.66
C LEU A 3 -6.55 2.50 1.95
N ARG A 4 -6.73 3.67 2.56
CA ARG A 4 -8.05 4.28 2.74
C ARG A 4 -8.26 5.35 1.68
N GLN A 5 -9.39 5.31 1.01
CA GLN A 5 -9.79 6.41 0.14
C GLN A 5 -10.30 7.58 0.98
N GLU A 6 -9.76 8.77 0.74
CA GLU A 6 -10.27 9.99 1.34
C GLU A 6 -11.58 10.35 0.64
N ALA A 7 -12.68 10.35 1.40
CA ALA A 7 -13.95 10.80 0.86
C ALA A 7 -13.87 12.31 0.58
N PRO A 8 -14.41 12.82 -0.54
CA PRO A 8 -14.53 14.24 -0.77
C PRO A 8 -15.55 14.80 0.21
N VAL A 9 -15.12 15.19 1.41
CA VAL A 9 -15.98 15.87 2.38
C VAL A 9 -16.36 17.21 1.74
N SER A 10 -17.67 17.45 1.56
CA SER A 10 -18.20 18.75 1.15
C SER A 10 -17.75 19.79 2.17
N LYS A 11 -16.71 20.54 1.83
CA LYS A 11 -16.09 21.50 2.75
C LYS A 11 -17.13 22.57 3.13
N ALA A 12 -17.50 22.62 4.40
CA ALA A 12 -18.08 23.85 4.94
C ALA A 12 -17.00 24.95 4.86
N LYS A 13 -17.38 26.16 4.45
CA LYS A 13 -16.47 27.31 4.33
C LYS A 13 -15.71 27.52 5.66
N GLY A 14 -14.41 27.23 5.68
CA GLY A 14 -13.51 27.59 6.79
C GLY A 14 -12.63 26.48 7.35
N GLU A 15 -12.85 25.20 6.99
CA GLU A 15 -11.97 24.13 7.46
C GLU A 15 -10.63 24.11 6.71
N LYS A 16 -9.53 24.23 7.47
CA LYS A 16 -8.19 23.95 6.95
C LYS A 16 -8.18 22.50 6.45
N PRO A 17 -7.62 22.22 5.26
CA PRO A 17 -7.53 20.86 4.77
C PRO A 17 -6.80 19.99 5.80
N ARG A 18 -7.25 18.73 5.99
CA ARG A 18 -6.58 17.75 6.89
C ARG A 18 -5.09 17.58 6.54
N ARG A 19 -4.68 17.95 5.32
CA ARG A 19 -3.31 17.98 4.84
C ARG A 19 -2.98 19.26 4.08
N ASP A 20 -1.75 19.72 4.23
CA ASP A 20 -1.15 20.59 3.23
C ASP A 20 -1.05 19.81 1.91
N LYS A 21 -1.50 20.43 0.81
CA LYS A 21 -1.55 19.80 -0.52
C LYS A 21 -0.18 19.24 -0.94
N ASP A 22 0.89 19.84 -0.40
CA ASP A 22 2.29 19.51 -0.67
C ASP A 22 2.78 18.21 0.01
N MET A 23 1.93 17.52 0.79
CA MET A 23 2.28 16.28 1.52
C MET A 23 1.47 15.04 1.08
N THR A 24 0.91 15.06 -0.13
CA THR A 24 0.04 13.99 -0.64
C THR A 24 0.83 12.94 -1.42
N ASP A 25 0.81 11.69 -0.95
CA ASP A 25 1.46 10.57 -1.63
C ASP A 25 0.72 10.21 -2.93
N CYS A 26 1.47 9.85 -3.97
CA CYS A 26 0.93 9.38 -5.25
C CYS A 26 1.14 7.86 -5.37
N ILE A 27 0.06 7.11 -5.58
CA ILE A 27 0.07 5.65 -5.66
C ILE A 27 -0.52 5.22 -7.00
N ALA A 28 0.23 4.44 -7.77
CA ALA A 28 -0.26 3.87 -9.02
C ALA A 28 -0.77 2.44 -8.79
N LEU A 29 -2.04 2.18 -9.11
CA LEU A 29 -2.68 0.87 -9.00
C LEU A 29 -3.09 0.35 -10.38
N VAL A 30 -2.97 -0.97 -10.58
CA VAL A 30 -3.57 -1.62 -11.75
C VAL A 30 -5.07 -1.79 -11.52
N GLU A 31 -5.87 -1.36 -12.49
CA GLU A 31 -7.33 -1.52 -12.49
C GLU A 31 -7.77 -2.30 -13.73
N GLY A 32 -8.85 -3.09 -13.58
CA GLY A 32 -9.50 -3.77 -14.71
C GLY A 32 -8.93 -5.12 -15.14
N GLN A 33 -7.95 -5.68 -14.41
CA GLN A 33 -7.39 -7.00 -14.68
C GLN A 33 -7.56 -7.91 -13.46
N ARG A 34 -8.39 -8.96 -13.57
CA ARG A 34 -8.82 -9.81 -12.42
C ARG A 34 -7.66 -10.37 -11.59
N ASP A 35 -6.59 -10.83 -12.24
CA ASP A 35 -5.46 -11.49 -11.55
C ASP A 35 -4.45 -10.49 -10.93
N GLU A 36 -4.58 -9.20 -11.24
CA GLU A 36 -3.65 -8.15 -10.83
C GLU A 36 -4.33 -6.90 -10.30
N GLU A 37 -5.62 -7.01 -9.96
CA GLU A 37 -6.38 -5.91 -9.44
C GLU A 37 -5.71 -5.38 -8.15
N ASN A 38 -5.59 -4.06 -8.07
CA ASN A 38 -4.90 -3.38 -6.98
C ASN A 38 -3.41 -3.73 -6.84
N ARG A 39 -2.75 -4.26 -7.87
CA ARG A 39 -1.29 -4.39 -7.89
C ARG A 39 -0.67 -2.99 -7.89
N VAL A 40 0.23 -2.75 -6.94
CA VAL A 40 0.90 -1.45 -6.80
C VAL A 40 2.04 -1.37 -7.80
N VAL A 41 1.98 -0.41 -8.72
CA VAL A 41 2.98 -0.25 -9.79
C VAL A 41 4.05 0.76 -9.40
N LEU A 42 3.65 1.86 -8.78
CA LEU A 42 4.51 2.96 -8.38
C LEU A 42 4.02 3.52 -7.05
N VAL A 43 4.97 3.82 -6.16
CA VAL A 43 4.71 4.58 -4.94
C VAL A 43 5.67 5.76 -4.95
N SER A 44 5.12 6.96 -4.95
CA SER A 44 5.87 8.20 -4.90
C SER A 44 5.41 9.00 -3.70
N GLN A 45 6.31 9.27 -2.76
CA GLN A 45 5.99 10.01 -1.55
C GLN A 45 6.19 11.49 -1.80
N ALA A 46 5.27 12.31 -1.31
CA ALA A 46 5.33 13.75 -1.50
C ALA A 46 6.65 14.37 -1.03
N VAL A 47 7.19 13.87 0.09
CA VAL A 47 8.46 14.33 0.69
C VAL A 47 9.67 14.11 -0.23
N HIS A 48 9.56 13.17 -1.17
CA HIS A 48 10.61 12.83 -2.14
C HIS A 48 10.24 13.25 -3.57
N MET A 49 9.09 13.89 -3.76
CA MET A 49 8.64 14.40 -5.05
C MET A 49 9.17 15.83 -5.23
N ASN A 50 9.83 16.05 -6.36
CA ASN A 50 10.11 17.39 -6.86
C ASN A 50 8.88 17.88 -7.67
N GLU A 51 9.06 18.90 -8.50
CA GLU A 51 8.00 19.43 -9.40
C GLU A 51 7.47 18.37 -10.38
N ASP A 52 8.29 17.38 -10.75
CA ASP A 52 7.95 16.33 -11.73
C ASP A 52 7.83 14.92 -11.12
N LEU A 53 6.83 14.16 -11.58
CA LEU A 53 6.71 12.72 -11.32
C LEU A 53 7.47 11.92 -12.38
N TYR A 54 8.51 11.19 -11.98
CA TYR A 54 9.27 10.34 -12.89
C TYR A 54 8.70 8.92 -12.98
N VAL A 55 8.30 8.50 -14.19
CA VAL A 55 7.85 7.13 -14.49
C VAL A 55 8.82 6.46 -15.47
N PRO A 56 9.47 5.34 -15.09
CA PRO A 56 10.39 4.64 -15.99
C PRO A 56 9.67 4.10 -17.24
N LYS A 57 10.21 4.39 -18.43
CA LYS A 57 9.68 3.82 -19.70
C LYS A 57 9.69 2.29 -19.70
N SER A 58 10.66 1.66 -19.03
CA SER A 58 10.73 0.20 -18.89
C SER A 58 9.55 -0.39 -18.12
N LEU A 59 9.00 0.37 -17.17
CA LEU A 59 7.81 0.00 -16.42
C LEU A 59 6.57 0.12 -17.31
N LEU A 60 6.42 1.21 -18.06
CA LEU A 60 5.32 1.39 -19.03
C LEU A 60 5.30 0.32 -20.13
N LYS A 61 6.48 -0.16 -20.56
CA LYS A 61 6.58 -1.28 -21.51
C LYS A 61 6.07 -2.61 -20.95
N ARG A 62 6.23 -2.84 -19.64
CA ARG A 62 5.79 -4.07 -18.97
C ARG A 62 4.32 -3.99 -18.53
N ARG A 63 3.90 -2.82 -18.06
CA ARG A 63 2.55 -2.51 -17.59
C ARG A 63 2.16 -1.13 -18.12
N SER A 64 1.36 -1.11 -19.18
CA SER A 64 0.90 0.13 -19.81
C SER A 64 -0.32 0.74 -19.12
N ASN A 65 -1.08 -0.06 -18.39
CA ASN A 65 -2.38 0.34 -17.86
C ASN A 65 -2.33 0.35 -16.32
N PHE A 66 -2.36 1.55 -15.76
CA PHE A 66 -2.53 1.78 -14.32
C PHE A 66 -3.12 3.16 -14.09
N VAL A 67 -3.79 3.33 -12.96
CA VAL A 67 -4.41 4.59 -12.54
C VAL A 67 -3.59 5.19 -11.41
N LEU A 68 -3.31 6.48 -11.51
CA LEU A 68 -2.64 7.25 -10.47
C LEU A 68 -3.68 7.81 -9.51
N HIS A 69 -3.54 7.45 -8.24
CA HIS A 69 -4.40 7.89 -7.15
C HIS A 69 -3.62 8.81 -6.21
N THR A 70 -4.22 9.96 -5.90
CA THR A 70 -3.71 10.95 -4.93
C THR A 70 -4.64 11.09 -3.73
N ASP A 71 -5.81 10.47 -3.78
CA ASP A 71 -6.84 10.43 -2.75
C ASP A 71 -6.66 9.25 -1.78
N LEU A 72 -5.63 8.43 -1.97
CA LEU A 72 -5.36 7.26 -1.12
C LEU A 72 -4.42 7.60 0.04
N TYR A 73 -4.84 7.19 1.23
CA TYR A 73 -4.11 7.31 2.49
C TYR A 73 -3.55 5.96 2.93
N ASP A 74 -2.25 5.91 3.27
CA ASP A 74 -1.63 4.70 3.82
C ASP A 74 -1.98 4.50 5.30
N GLY A 75 -2.69 3.41 5.60
CA GLY A 75 -3.10 3.04 6.96
C GLY A 75 -1.98 2.41 7.80
N HIS A 76 -0.75 2.30 7.29
CA HIS A 76 0.41 1.69 7.95
C HIS A 76 0.19 0.23 8.37
N PHE A 77 -0.71 -0.46 7.69
CA PHE A 77 -1.01 -1.87 7.91
C PHE A 77 -0.52 -2.69 6.70
N TYR A 78 0.42 -3.59 6.94
CA TYR A 78 1.14 -4.33 5.91
C TYR A 78 1.17 -5.83 6.22
N PHE A 79 0.99 -6.63 5.17
CA PHE A 79 1.22 -8.06 5.19
C PHE A 79 2.45 -8.36 4.32
N PHE A 80 3.38 -9.14 4.86
CA PHE A 80 4.60 -9.55 4.16
C PHE A 80 4.74 -11.06 4.23
N SER A 81 5.25 -11.65 3.15
CA SER A 81 5.73 -13.02 3.18
C SER A 81 6.95 -13.15 4.09
N HIS A 82 7.10 -14.31 4.74
CA HIS A 82 8.17 -14.53 5.71
C HIS A 82 9.58 -14.25 5.17
N TRP A 83 9.84 -14.53 3.89
CA TRP A 83 11.13 -14.28 3.24
C TRP A 83 11.57 -12.81 3.27
N VAL A 84 10.63 -11.86 3.42
CA VAL A 84 10.94 -10.42 3.51
C VAL A 84 11.78 -10.11 4.75
N LEU A 85 11.69 -10.91 5.81
CA LEU A 85 12.54 -10.77 7.00
C LEU A 85 14.01 -11.06 6.68
N ASP A 86 14.27 -12.08 5.88
CA ASP A 86 15.64 -12.40 5.42
C ASP A 86 16.20 -11.26 4.55
N LEU A 87 15.36 -10.67 3.70
CA LEU A 87 15.74 -9.50 2.90
C LEU A 87 16.14 -8.31 3.78
N LEU A 88 15.40 -8.06 4.87
CA LEU A 88 15.71 -6.99 5.83
C LEU A 88 17.02 -7.24 6.57
N GLN A 89 17.33 -8.50 6.91
CA GLN A 89 18.58 -8.87 7.58
C GLN A 89 19.81 -8.58 6.71
N GLU A 90 19.70 -8.78 5.39
CA GLU A 90 20.77 -8.47 4.44
C GLU A 90 20.88 -6.96 4.15
N LYS A 91 19.74 -6.28 4.04
CA LYS A 91 19.67 -4.86 3.66
C LYS A 91 19.47 -3.94 4.85
N LYS A 92 20.52 -3.81 5.66
CA LYS A 92 20.52 -2.99 6.89
C LYS A 92 20.29 -1.48 6.68
N TYR A 93 20.33 -0.99 5.45
CA TYR A 93 20.06 0.41 5.13
C TYR A 93 18.56 0.77 5.14
N ILE A 94 17.67 -0.23 5.20
CA ILE A 94 16.21 -0.03 5.25
C ILE A 94 15.84 0.41 6.66
N ALA A 95 15.43 1.67 6.84
CA ALA A 95 15.06 2.23 8.13
C ALA A 95 13.54 2.34 8.32
N SER A 96 12.80 2.59 7.24
CA SER A 96 11.34 2.75 7.26
C SER A 96 10.66 1.76 6.33
N ILE A 97 9.60 1.11 6.83
CA ILE A 97 8.77 0.22 6.00
C ILE A 97 8.14 1.02 4.86
N LYS A 98 7.54 2.18 5.18
CA LYS A 98 6.84 3.01 4.20
C LYS A 98 7.81 3.66 3.21
N ALA A 99 8.90 4.28 3.68
CA ALA A 99 9.82 5.08 2.84
C ALA A 99 10.83 4.22 2.07
N ASP A 100 11.32 3.14 2.68
CA ASP A 100 12.41 2.35 2.10
C ASP A 100 11.91 1.01 1.58
N LEU A 101 11.32 0.18 2.45
CA LEU A 101 10.99 -1.21 2.12
C LEU A 101 9.94 -1.31 1.01
N ILE A 102 8.85 -0.58 1.13
CA ILE A 102 7.73 -0.63 0.19
C ILE A 102 8.18 -0.18 -1.23
N PRO A 103 8.77 1.01 -1.42
CA PRO A 103 9.30 1.41 -2.72
C PRO A 103 10.38 0.44 -3.23
N HIS A 104 11.17 -0.16 -2.34
CA HIS A 104 12.16 -1.16 -2.71
C HIS A 104 11.54 -2.42 -3.32
N LEU A 105 10.49 -2.97 -2.70
CA LEU A 105 9.77 -4.14 -3.19
C LEU A 105 9.03 -3.84 -4.50
N VAL A 106 8.34 -2.69 -4.57
CA VAL A 106 7.60 -2.25 -5.76
C VAL A 106 8.52 -2.05 -6.96
N ARG A 107 9.76 -1.56 -6.77
CA ARG A 107 10.74 -1.44 -7.87
C ARG A 107 11.33 -2.78 -8.32
N ARG A 108 11.30 -3.81 -7.46
CA ARG A 108 11.87 -5.14 -7.73
C ARG A 108 10.90 -6.10 -8.39
N GLN A 109 9.59 -5.95 -8.19
CA GLN A 109 8.58 -6.82 -8.80
C GLN A 109 8.72 -6.91 -10.34
N PHE A 110 9.10 -5.82 -11.00
CA PHE A 110 9.26 -5.78 -12.45
C PHE A 110 10.71 -6.02 -12.90
N ARG A 111 11.54 -6.69 -12.10
CA ARG A 111 12.93 -7.01 -12.48
C ARG A 111 13.20 -8.52 -12.58
N GLY A 112 12.22 -9.37 -12.22
CA GLY A 112 12.34 -10.84 -12.25
C GLY A 112 13.13 -11.41 -11.07
N LYS A 113 13.36 -12.73 -11.09
CA LYS A 113 14.02 -13.50 -10.02
C LYS A 113 15.42 -12.98 -9.66
N GLU A 114 16.16 -12.50 -10.66
CA GLU A 114 17.51 -11.94 -10.52
C GLU A 114 17.58 -10.68 -9.65
N ALA A 115 16.43 -10.05 -9.38
CA ALA A 115 16.39 -8.89 -8.51
C ALA A 115 16.61 -9.24 -7.04
N LEU A 116 16.35 -10.48 -6.62
CA LEU A 116 16.50 -10.94 -5.24
C LEU A 116 17.87 -11.57 -5.01
N PRO A 117 18.46 -11.36 -3.81
CA PRO A 117 19.65 -12.11 -3.38
C PRO A 117 19.39 -13.61 -3.44
N GLU A 118 20.42 -14.39 -3.79
CA GLU A 118 20.30 -15.83 -4.01
C GLU A 118 19.81 -16.60 -2.76
N SER A 119 20.33 -16.20 -1.61
CA SER A 119 19.92 -16.64 -0.26
C SER A 119 18.42 -16.51 0.01
N VAL A 120 17.80 -15.45 -0.51
CA VAL A 120 16.37 -15.13 -0.33
C VAL A 120 15.52 -15.75 -1.43
N ARG A 121 16.06 -15.89 -2.65
CA ARG A 121 15.35 -16.42 -3.81
C ARG A 121 14.80 -17.82 -3.56
N SER A 122 15.61 -18.72 -3.02
CA SER A 122 15.20 -20.09 -2.69
C SER A 122 14.04 -20.17 -1.69
N LYS A 123 13.94 -19.18 -0.79
CA LYS A 123 12.86 -19.09 0.21
C LYS A 123 11.62 -18.35 -0.31
N ALA A 124 11.79 -17.51 -1.33
CA ALA A 124 10.70 -16.79 -1.97
C ALA A 124 9.91 -17.66 -2.95
N THR A 125 10.54 -18.70 -3.52
CA THR A 125 9.87 -19.68 -4.39
C THR A 125 8.75 -20.41 -3.63
N SER A 126 7.56 -20.46 -4.22
CA SER A 126 6.41 -21.14 -3.63
C SER A 126 6.70 -22.63 -3.46
N LYS A 127 6.60 -23.13 -2.22
CA LYS A 127 6.69 -24.57 -1.93
C LYS A 127 5.43 -25.36 -2.34
N GLN A 128 4.39 -24.65 -2.78
CA GLN A 128 3.07 -25.21 -3.11
C GLN A 128 2.84 -25.33 -4.61
N GLU A 129 3.89 -25.33 -5.43
CA GLU A 129 3.78 -25.43 -6.89
C GLU A 129 2.94 -26.64 -7.34
N LEU A 130 3.12 -27.80 -6.71
CA LEU A 130 2.33 -29.00 -6.98
C LEU A 130 0.84 -28.84 -6.60
N ALA A 131 0.54 -28.13 -5.51
CA ALA A 131 -0.85 -27.89 -5.11
C ALA A 131 -1.52 -26.88 -6.06
N ALA A 132 -0.77 -25.89 -6.53
CA ALA A 132 -1.26 -24.91 -7.50
C ALA A 132 -1.54 -25.56 -8.87
N SER A 133 -0.67 -26.46 -9.35
CA SER A 133 -0.88 -27.15 -10.63
C SER A 133 -2.08 -28.11 -10.63
N LEU A 134 -2.48 -28.58 -9.45
CA LEU A 134 -3.65 -29.44 -9.25
C LEU A 134 -4.91 -28.66 -8.83
N SER A 135 -4.81 -27.35 -8.62
CA SER A 135 -5.94 -26.50 -8.25
C SER A 135 -6.74 -26.10 -9.49
N LEU A 136 -8.07 -26.07 -9.37
CA LEU A 136 -8.99 -25.60 -10.42
C LEU A 136 -9.04 -24.06 -10.53
N SER A 137 -8.25 -23.35 -9.72
CA SER A 137 -8.15 -21.90 -9.75
C SER A 137 -7.47 -21.43 -11.04
N GLU A 138 -8.11 -20.50 -11.77
CA GLU A 138 -7.57 -19.93 -13.01
C GLU A 138 -6.42 -18.93 -12.82
N GLU A 139 -6.00 -18.64 -11.57
CA GLU A 139 -4.91 -17.70 -11.34
C GLU A 139 -3.60 -18.22 -11.95
N LYS A 140 -3.27 -17.71 -13.13
CA LYS A 140 -2.01 -17.97 -13.81
C LYS A 140 -0.90 -17.27 -13.07
N HIS A 141 -0.30 -17.96 -12.10
CA HIS A 141 0.89 -17.48 -11.43
C HIS A 141 2.08 -17.59 -12.38
N ASP A 142 2.64 -16.45 -12.80
CA ASP A 142 3.92 -16.43 -13.49
C ASP A 142 5.01 -16.84 -12.49
N PRO A 143 5.69 -18.00 -12.67
CA PRO A 143 6.71 -18.45 -11.74
C PRO A 143 7.91 -17.51 -11.68
N GLU A 144 8.11 -16.63 -12.67
CA GLU A 144 9.16 -15.60 -12.68
C GLU A 144 8.84 -14.39 -11.80
N ASP A 145 7.58 -14.23 -11.39
CA ASP A 145 7.06 -13.10 -10.62
C ASP A 145 7.04 -13.39 -9.11
N LEU A 146 8.23 -13.54 -8.52
CA LEU A 146 8.40 -13.87 -7.10
C LEU A 146 7.98 -12.75 -6.14
N VAL A 147 8.05 -11.49 -6.57
CA VAL A 147 7.77 -10.33 -5.72
C VAL A 147 6.50 -9.67 -6.23
N ARG A 148 5.37 -9.86 -5.53
CA ARG A 148 4.11 -9.21 -5.88
C ARG A 148 3.71 -8.25 -4.76
N CYS A 149 3.44 -6.99 -5.11
CA CYS A 149 3.00 -5.97 -4.18
C CYS A 149 1.57 -5.57 -4.48
N PHE A 150 0.65 -5.84 -3.55
CA PHE A 150 -0.75 -5.46 -3.67
C PHE A 150 -1.14 -4.41 -2.66
N ALA A 151 -2.08 -3.56 -3.05
CA ALA A 151 -2.83 -2.69 -2.18
C ALA A 151 -4.21 -3.30 -1.90
N TYR A 152 -4.69 -3.13 -0.68
CA TYR A 152 -6.06 -3.39 -0.31
C TYR A 152 -6.71 -2.05 -0.03
N VAL A 153 -7.58 -1.60 -0.94
CA VAL A 153 -8.34 -0.36 -0.76
C VAL A 153 -9.51 -0.67 0.18
N LEU A 154 -9.64 0.06 1.28
CA LEU A 154 -10.72 -0.15 2.23
C LEU A 154 -12.07 0.11 1.56
N PRO A 155 -13.03 -0.81 1.72
CA PRO A 155 -14.40 -0.55 1.35
C PRO A 155 -15.02 0.52 2.27
N SER A 156 -16.08 1.18 1.79
CA SER A 156 -16.74 2.30 2.49
C SER A 156 -17.37 1.93 3.84
N ASN A 157 -17.60 0.63 4.08
CA ASN A 157 -18.14 0.09 5.34
C ASN A 157 -17.05 -0.21 6.39
N ALA A 158 -15.77 -0.09 6.05
CA ALA A 158 -14.66 -0.34 6.96
C ALA A 158 -13.94 0.97 7.31
N TYR A 159 -13.31 0.99 8.49
CA TYR A 159 -12.59 2.15 9.00
C TYR A 159 -11.17 1.77 9.38
N CYS A 160 -10.20 2.56 8.90
CA CYS A 160 -8.81 2.47 9.31
C CYS A 160 -8.18 3.86 9.27
N GLU A 161 -7.49 4.23 10.33
CA GLU A 161 -6.73 5.47 10.42
C GLU A 161 -5.57 5.30 11.40
N ARG A 162 -4.54 6.13 11.25
CA ARG A 162 -3.37 6.10 12.13
C ARG A 162 -3.55 7.06 13.30
N ALA A 163 -3.31 6.55 14.49
CA ALA A 163 -3.45 7.24 15.77
C ALA A 163 -2.11 7.68 16.36
N ASP A 164 -1.28 8.41 15.62
CA ASP A 164 0.08 8.72 16.05
C ASP A 164 0.22 10.03 16.84
N THR A 165 -0.78 10.91 16.78
CA THR A 165 -0.79 12.19 17.48
C THR A 165 -2.12 12.40 18.21
N ILE A 166 -2.12 13.23 19.27
CA ILE A 166 -3.35 13.58 20.01
C ILE A 166 -4.42 14.19 19.09
N PRO A 167 -4.08 15.12 18.16
CA PRO A 167 -5.05 15.63 17.20
C PRO A 167 -5.63 14.54 16.29
N ALA A 168 -4.79 13.63 15.78
CA ALA A 168 -5.25 12.50 14.98
C ALA A 168 -6.21 11.61 15.77
N TYR A 169 -5.86 11.30 17.04
CA TYR A 169 -6.74 10.52 17.91
C TYR A 169 -8.11 11.16 18.14
N ARG A 170 -8.14 12.47 18.41
CA ARG A 170 -9.42 13.20 18.58
C ARG A 170 -10.25 13.21 17.30
N ALA A 171 -9.61 13.45 16.16
CA ALA A 171 -10.29 13.42 14.86
C ALA A 171 -10.88 12.04 14.54
N MET A 172 -10.15 10.97 14.85
CA MET A 172 -10.66 9.60 14.71
C MET A 172 -11.83 9.34 15.65
N ASP A 173 -11.75 9.79 16.90
CA ASP A 173 -12.81 9.60 17.89
C ASP A 173 -14.12 10.29 17.46
N GLU A 174 -14.02 11.51 16.93
CA GLU A 174 -15.14 12.24 16.31
C GLU A 174 -15.70 11.51 15.06
N GLU A 175 -14.83 11.00 14.20
CA GLU A 175 -15.22 10.30 12.98
C GLU A 175 -15.88 8.94 13.27
N VAL A 176 -15.36 8.18 14.22
CA VAL A 176 -15.96 6.93 14.72
C VAL A 176 -17.31 7.21 15.38
N GLY A 177 -17.39 8.26 16.20
CA GLY A 177 -18.63 8.68 16.86
C GLY A 177 -19.73 9.03 15.85
N SER A 178 -19.39 9.75 14.78
CA SER A 178 -20.35 10.14 13.73
C SER A 178 -20.74 8.98 12.80
N ARG A 179 -19.79 8.15 12.37
CA ARG A 179 -20.05 7.06 11.41
C ARG A 179 -20.67 5.82 12.04
N LEU A 180 -20.23 5.43 13.23
CA LEU A 180 -20.60 4.14 13.83
C LEU A 180 -21.71 4.27 14.89
N ARG A 181 -22.24 5.49 15.15
CA ARG A 181 -23.33 5.77 16.12
C ARG A 181 -23.13 5.02 17.47
N ILE A 182 -21.88 4.88 17.91
CA ILE A 182 -21.58 4.20 19.16
C ILE A 182 -22.02 5.13 20.31
N LYS A 183 -23.04 4.72 21.07
CA LYS A 183 -23.44 5.42 22.31
C LYS A 183 -22.27 5.33 23.29
N ARG A 184 -21.59 6.45 23.52
CA ARG A 184 -20.55 6.53 24.54
C ARG A 184 -21.19 6.42 25.91
N SER A 185 -20.76 5.47 26.73
CA SER A 185 -21.03 5.51 28.18
C SER A 185 -20.34 6.75 28.74
N GLY A 186 -21.06 7.54 29.53
CA GLY A 186 -20.60 8.84 30.04
C GLY A 186 -19.17 8.79 30.56
N SER A 187 -18.37 9.76 30.13
CA SER A 187 -17.00 9.97 30.59
C SER A 187 -16.95 9.99 32.11
N VAL A 188 -16.17 9.10 32.72
CA VAL A 188 -15.72 9.27 34.10
C VAL A 188 -14.78 10.47 34.09
N SER A 189 -15.28 11.58 34.62
CA SER A 189 -14.48 12.74 34.98
C SER A 189 -13.49 12.34 36.08
N ASN A 190 -12.20 12.47 35.80
CA ASN A 190 -11.17 12.61 36.85
C ASN A 190 -11.01 14.09 37.19
#